data_AF-A0A1Q7C0K2-F1
#
_entry.id   AF-A0A1Q7C0K2-F1
#
_cell.length_a   1.000
_cell.length_b   1.000
_cell.length_c   1.000
_cell.angle_alpha   90.00
_cell.angle_beta   90.00
_cell.angle_gamma   90.00
#
_symmetry.space_group_name_H-M   'P 1'
#
loop_
_entity.id
_entity.type
_entity.pdbx_description
1 polymer ?
#
loop_
_entity_poly.entity_id
_entity_poly.type
_entity_poly.pdbx_seq_one_letter_code
_entity_poly.pdbx_strand_id
1 'polypeptide(L)'
;MDTARDEALWRDGEHRIRTELHRIDDVLADLRAGTRNLHWQGPGAGRFRWRTERRLRELSDQRALLETLLSLTRRAGETAGDSTGGTSA
;
A
#
# COMPACT_ATOMS: atom_id res chain seq x y z
N MET A 1 -15.33 -17.37 20.23
CA MET A 1 -14.27 -16.77 19.39
C MET A 1 -13.33 -16.06 20.33
N ASP A 2 -12.02 -16.20 20.11
CA ASP A 2 -10.99 -15.67 21.00
C ASP A 2 -10.60 -14.26 20.52
N THR A 3 -11.18 -13.23 21.14
CA THR A 3 -11.06 -11.83 20.72
C THR A 3 -9.60 -11.33 20.70
N ALA A 4 -8.75 -11.86 21.58
CA ALA A 4 -7.32 -11.54 21.59
C ALA A 4 -6.60 -12.06 20.33
N ARG A 5 -7.04 -13.21 19.80
CA ARG A 5 -6.52 -13.77 18.55
C ARG A 5 -6.97 -12.95 17.34
N ASP A 6 -8.21 -12.49 17.33
CA ASP A 6 -8.74 -11.66 16.24
C ASP A 6 -8.05 -10.29 16.20
N GLU A 7 -7.82 -9.67 17.36
CA GLU A 7 -7.05 -8.42 17.46
C GLU A 7 -5.60 -8.58 16.96
N ALA A 8 -4.93 -9.68 17.30
CA ALA A 8 -3.59 -9.98 16.82
C ALA A 8 -3.55 -10.14 15.28
N LEU A 9 -4.57 -10.76 14.68
CA LEU A 9 -4.69 -10.91 13.23
C LEU A 9 -4.88 -9.55 12.54
N TRP A 10 -5.68 -8.65 13.12
CA TRP A 10 -5.87 -7.30 12.57
C TRP A 10 -4.58 -6.48 12.60
N ARG A 11 -3.84 -6.51 13.72
CA ARG A 11 -2.54 -5.82 13.84
C ARG A 11 -1.50 -6.36 12.86
N ASP A 12 -1.43 -7.68 12.67
CA ASP A 12 -0.55 -8.30 11.67
C ASP A 12 -0.94 -7.88 10.24
N GLY A 13 -2.24 -7.91 9.92
CA GLY A 13 -2.76 -7.43 8.63
C GLY A 13 -2.39 -5.97 8.36
N GLU A 14 -2.57 -5.09 9.35
CA GLU A 14 -2.18 -3.69 9.27
C GLU A 14 -0.68 -3.52 9.01
N HIS A 15 0.15 -4.25 9.75
CA HIS A 15 1.61 -4.20 9.62
C HIS A 15 2.07 -4.63 8.22
N ARG A 16 1.48 -5.70 7.68
CA ARG A 16 1.78 -6.17 6.31
C ARG A 16 1.41 -5.14 5.26
N ILE A 17 0.22 -4.53 5.36
CA ILE A 17 -0.21 -3.50 4.40
C ILE A 17 0.72 -2.28 4.44
N ARG A 18 1.10 -1.81 5.64
CA ARG A 18 2.08 -0.70 5.78
C ARG A 18 3.43 -1.06 5.16
N THR A 19 3.89 -2.29 5.35
CA THR A 19 5.15 -2.76 4.77
C THR A 19 5.09 -2.74 3.24
N GLU A 20 4.00 -3.21 2.63
CA GLU A 20 3.85 -3.15 1.17
C GLU A 20 3.73 -1.72 0.65
N LEU A 21 3.05 -0.82 1.38
CA LEU A 21 3.00 0.60 1.02
C LEU A 21 4.41 1.21 0.97
N HIS A 22 5.25 0.95 1.97
CA HIS A 22 6.64 1.41 1.97
C HIS A 22 7.44 0.86 0.79
N ARG A 23 7.29 -0.44 0.48
CA ARG A 23 7.95 -1.03 -0.70
C ARG A 23 7.52 -0.38 -2.00
N ILE A 24 6.24 -0.06 -2.16
CA ILE A 24 5.76 0.62 -3.36
C ILE A 24 6.31 2.05 -3.43
N ASP A 25 6.35 2.77 -2.32
CA ASP A 25 6.91 4.12 -2.25
C ASP A 25 8.40 4.12 -2.65
N ASP A 26 9.18 3.15 -2.17
CA ASP A 26 10.59 2.98 -2.53
C ASP A 26 10.75 2.72 -4.04
N VAL A 27 9.99 1.77 -4.60
CA VAL A 27 10.03 1.45 -6.03
C VAL A 27 9.60 2.64 -6.89
N LEU A 28 8.59 3.40 -6.47
CA LEU A 28 8.16 4.63 -7.16
C LEU A 28 9.26 5.69 -7.13
N ALA A 29 9.94 5.87 -5.99
CA ALA A 29 11.05 6.80 -5.86
C ALA A 29 12.21 6.41 -6.78
N ASP A 30 12.60 5.13 -6.78
CA ASP A 30 13.68 4.60 -7.63
C ASP A 30 13.39 4.76 -9.12
N LEU A 31 12.17 4.41 -9.55
CA LEU A 31 11.76 4.57 -10.94
C LEU A 31 11.75 6.03 -11.38
N ARG A 32 11.27 6.96 -10.52
CA ARG A 32 11.29 8.40 -10.81
C ARG A 32 12.72 8.92 -10.88
N ALA A 33 13.59 8.53 -9.96
CA ALA A 33 14.99 8.93 -9.95
C ALA A 33 15.74 8.42 -11.19
N GLY A 34 15.57 7.14 -11.52
CA GLY A 34 16.19 6.50 -12.68
C GLY A 34 15.73 7.07 -14.02
N THR A 35 14.50 7.61 -14.09
CA THR A 35 13.94 8.16 -15.34
C THR A 35 14.13 9.66 -15.52
N ARG A 36 14.28 10.44 -14.43
CA ARG A 36 14.38 11.90 -14.48
C ARG A 36 15.58 12.41 -15.27
N ASN A 37 16.72 11.75 -15.15
CA ASN A 37 17.99 12.18 -15.76
C ASN A 37 18.42 11.29 -16.95
N LEU A 38 17.47 10.64 -17.61
CA LEU A 38 17.75 9.71 -18.69
C LEU A 38 18.08 10.49 -19.98
N HIS A 39 19.36 10.66 -20.25
CA HIS A 39 19.89 11.35 -21.45
C HIS A 39 19.79 10.52 -22.74
N TRP A 40 19.29 9.29 -22.65
CA TRP A 40 19.10 8.41 -23.79
C TRP A 40 17.98 8.90 -24.72
N GLN A 41 18.25 8.92 -26.04
CA GLN A 41 17.33 9.35 -27.08
C GLN A 41 17.13 8.28 -28.16
N GLY A 42 16.03 8.40 -28.91
CA GLY A 42 15.65 7.49 -30.00
C GLY A 42 14.41 6.64 -29.71
N PRO A 43 13.97 5.80 -30.67
CA PRO A 43 12.72 5.03 -30.54
C PRO A 43 12.69 4.08 -29.34
N GLY A 44 13.85 3.52 -28.96
CA GLY A 44 14.00 2.68 -27.76
C GLY A 44 13.75 3.46 -26.47
N ALA A 45 14.26 4.70 -26.39
CA ALA A 45 14.05 5.59 -25.25
C ALA A 45 12.59 6.00 -25.10
N GLY A 46 11.90 6.28 -26.22
CA GLY A 46 10.45 6.56 -26.22
C GLY A 46 9.62 5.41 -25.66
N ARG A 47 9.87 4.17 -26.14
CA ARG A 47 9.18 2.97 -25.62
C ARG A 47 9.50 2.70 -24.15
N PHE A 48 10.74 2.94 -23.73
CA PHE A 48 11.12 2.80 -22.33
C PHE A 48 10.39 3.80 -21.44
N ARG A 49 10.41 5.10 -21.79
CA ARG A 49 9.69 6.16 -21.06
C ARG A 49 8.20 5.85 -20.93
N TRP A 50 7.55 5.48 -22.03
CA TRP A 50 6.13 5.11 -22.02
C TRP A 50 5.84 3.92 -21.08
N ARG A 51 6.66 2.86 -21.12
CA ARG A 51 6.49 1.70 -20.23
C ARG A 51 6.69 2.09 -18.76
N THR A 52 7.70 2.90 -18.46
CA THR A 52 7.96 3.34 -17.09
C THR A 52 6.86 4.24 -16.57
N GLU A 53 6.38 5.20 -17.37
CA GLU A 53 5.23 6.03 -17.00
C GLU A 53 3.97 5.21 -16.75
N ARG A 54 3.69 4.21 -17.60
CA ARG A 54 2.60 3.27 -17.38
C ARG A 54 2.77 2.54 -16.04
N ARG A 55 3.98 2.02 -15.76
CA ARG A 55 4.26 1.30 -14.52
C ARG A 55 4.14 2.20 -13.28
N LEU A 56 4.57 3.45 -13.36
CA LEU A 56 4.40 4.44 -12.31
C LEU A 56 2.92 4.70 -11.99
N ARG A 57 2.06 4.77 -13.01
CA ARG A 57 0.60 4.89 -12.82
C ARG A 57 0.02 3.65 -12.13
N GLU A 58 0.31 2.46 -12.65
CA GLU A 58 -0.15 1.19 -12.07
C GLU A 58 0.24 1.05 -10.59
N LEU A 59 1.49 1.38 -10.24
CA LEU A 59 1.97 1.34 -8.86
C LEU A 59 1.29 2.40 -7.98
N SER A 60 1.00 3.58 -8.53
CA SER A 60 0.27 4.63 -7.80
C SER A 60 -1.18 4.21 -7.52
N ASP A 61 -1.83 3.53 -8.47
CA ASP A 61 -3.18 2.99 -8.28
C ASP A 61 -3.19 1.88 -7.24
N GLN A 62 -2.19 0.98 -7.27
CA GLN A 62 -2.01 -0.08 -6.26
C GLN A 62 -1.76 0.51 -4.87
N ARG A 63 -0.98 1.58 -4.77
CA ARG A 63 -0.75 2.31 -3.51
C ARG A 63 -2.06 2.85 -2.94
N ALA A 64 -2.88 3.53 -3.77
CA ALA A 64 -4.17 4.06 -3.34
C ALA A 64 -5.14 2.96 -2.87
N LEU A 65 -5.14 1.81 -3.56
CA LEU A 65 -5.90 0.64 -3.13
C LEU A 65 -5.44 0.13 -1.76
N LEU A 66 -4.13 0.01 -1.53
CA LEU A 66 -3.58 -0.42 -0.24
C LEU A 66 -3.85 0.58 0.89
N GLU A 67 -3.84 1.89 0.62
CA GLU A 67 -4.27 2.91 1.59
C GLU A 67 -5.75 2.73 1.98
N THR A 68 -6.60 2.42 1.00
CA THR A 68 -8.02 2.12 1.23
C THR A 68 -8.17 0.87 2.09
N LEU A 69 -7.44 -0.20 1.76
CA LEU A 69 -7.43 -1.44 2.53
C LEU A 69 -6.94 -1.20 3.96
N LEU A 70 -5.87 -0.43 4.15
CA LEU A 70 -5.34 -0.07 5.46
C LEU A 70 -6.40 0.62 6.31
N SER A 71 -7.12 1.58 5.73
CA SER A 71 -8.22 2.29 6.41
C SER A 71 -9.35 1.33 6.82
N LEU A 72 -9.75 0.42 5.93
CA LEU A 72 -10.79 -0.57 6.22
C LEU A 72 -10.34 -1.58 7.29
N THR A 73 -9.10 -2.05 7.23
CA THR A 73 -8.51 -2.98 8.21
C THR A 73 -8.46 -2.34 9.60
N ARG A 74 -8.07 -1.06 9.70
CA ARG A 74 -8.06 -0.32 10.98
C ARG A 74 -9.46 -0.18 11.57
N ARG A 75 -10.43 0.23 10.75
CA ARG A 75 -11.84 0.34 11.17
C ARG A 75 -12.42 -1.01 11.60
N ALA A 76 -12.11 -2.09 10.89
CA ALA A 76 -12.55 -3.43 11.25
C ALA A 76 -11.96 -3.86 12.61
N GLY A 77 -10.67 -3.61 12.84
CA GLY A 77 -10.01 -3.85 14.12
C GLY A 77 -10.63 -3.08 15.27
N GLU A 78 -10.93 -1.79 15.07
CA GLU A 78 -11.61 -0.94 16.06
C GLU A 78 -13.01 -1.49 16.42
N THR A 79 -13.83 -1.85 15.43
CA THR A 79 -15.16 -2.43 15.68
C THR A 79 -15.14 -3.77 16.41
N ALA A 80 -14.11 -4.59 16.17
CA ALA A 80 -13.90 -5.85 16.88
C ALA A 80 -13.45 -5.61 18.34
N GLY A 81 -12.72 -4.53 18.61
CA GLY A 81 -12.32 -4.13 19.96
C GLY A 81 -13.47 -3.53 20.78
N ASP A 82 -14.26 -2.63 20.19
CA ASP A 82 -15.35 -1.91 20.87
C ASP A 82 -16.53 -2.80 21.28
N SER A 83 -16.82 -3.85 20.51
CA SER A 83 -17.87 -4.83 20.84
C SER A 83 -17.58 -5.63 22.13
N THR A 84 -16.36 -5.57 22.63
CA THR A 84 -15.93 -6.18 23.91
C THR A 84 -16.13 -5.26 25.12
N GLY A 85 -16.23 -3.94 24.93
CA GLY A 85 -16.37 -2.95 26.01
C GLY A 85 -17.82 -2.62 26.40
N GLY A 86 -18.81 -3.08 25.61
CA GLY A 86 -20.22 -2.73 25.75
C GLY A 86 -21.10 -3.67 26.59
N THR A 87 -20.57 -4.76 27.16
CA THR A 87 -21.36 -5.71 27.99
C THR A 87 -21.35 -5.37 29.49
N SER A 88 -21.42 -4.09 29.84
CA SER A 88 -21.60 -3.67 31.23
C SER A 88 -22.48 -2.43 31.31
N ALA A 89 -23.79 -2.65 31.22
CA ALA A 89 -24.84 -1.78 31.76
C ALA A 89 -26.14 -2.58 31.93
#